data_AF-A0A661E3M3-F1
#
_entry.id   AF-A0A661E3M3-F1
#
_cell.length_a   1.000
_cell.length_b   1.000
_cell.length_c   1.000
_cell.angle_alpha   90.00
_cell.angle_beta   90.00
_cell.angle_gamma   90.00
#
_symmetry.space_group_name_H-M   'P 1'
#
loop_
_entity.id
_entity.type
_entity.pdbx_description
1 polymer ?
#
loop_
_entity_poly.entity_id
_entity_poly.type
_entity_poly.pdbx_seq_one_letter_code
_entity_poly.pdbx_strand_id
1 'polypeptide(L)'
;SGGVDSALTLALAVDAIGAERVEAVMMPSRYTADMSQQDARAEADALAVAYHEIPIEAPFSSFLEVLDKTFAGLEPDTTEENIQARCRGVILMAISNKKRKILLTTGNKSEMSVGYATLYGDMAGGFAPIKDVPKLLVYRLCEYRNSLGAVIPQRVLERPPSAELAPDQKDEDSLPPYEVLDPLLERYIEKDESVEQIIAAGFDAAVVKRIARLVLRNEYKRRQAPPGVRITQRAFGRDRRYPITSGYQNLHHDSDFF
;
A
#
# COMPACT_ATOMS: atom_id res chain seq x y z
N SER A 1 7.54 2.53 7.80
CA SER A 1 6.50 3.43 8.37
C SER A 1 6.13 3.05 9.79
N GLY A 2 6.63 1.93 10.34
CA GLY A 2 6.07 1.33 11.55
C GLY A 2 4.83 0.47 11.28
N GLY A 3 4.30 0.47 10.04
CA GLY A 3 3.21 -0.40 9.61
C GLY A 3 3.70 -1.78 9.16
N VAL A 4 2.77 -2.75 9.21
CA VAL A 4 3.03 -4.18 9.02
C VAL A 4 3.64 -4.52 7.66
N ASP A 5 3.24 -3.85 6.58
CA ASP A 5 3.76 -4.16 5.23
C ASP A 5 5.24 -3.77 5.09
N SER A 6 5.61 -2.61 5.66
CA SER A 6 7.01 -2.17 5.67
C SER A 6 7.87 -3.01 6.60
N ALA A 7 7.30 -3.50 7.70
CA ALA A 7 7.98 -4.41 8.61
C ALA A 7 8.30 -5.76 7.93
N LEU A 8 7.28 -6.39 7.32
CA LEU A 8 7.49 -7.60 6.54
C LEU A 8 8.53 -7.41 5.43
N THR A 9 8.46 -6.28 4.71
CA THR A 9 9.41 -5.99 3.64
C THR A 9 10.84 -5.83 4.17
N LEU A 10 11.02 -5.20 5.33
CA LEU A 10 12.33 -5.04 5.95
C LEU A 10 12.92 -6.39 6.38
N ALA A 11 12.13 -7.21 7.07
CA ALA A 11 12.54 -8.56 7.47
C ALA A 11 12.91 -9.42 6.25
N LEU A 12 12.09 -9.40 5.18
CA LEU A 12 12.38 -10.11 3.93
C LEU A 12 13.68 -9.63 3.27
N ALA A 13 13.94 -8.32 3.26
CA ALA A 13 15.17 -7.78 2.69
C ALA A 13 16.41 -8.24 3.45
N VAL A 14 16.36 -8.22 4.79
CA VAL A 14 17.47 -8.66 5.64
C VAL A 14 17.72 -10.15 5.48
N ASP A 15 16.68 -10.98 5.50
CA ASP A 15 16.82 -12.42 5.29
C ASP A 15 17.39 -12.76 3.91
N ALA A 16 17.07 -11.96 2.88
CA ALA A 16 17.49 -12.20 1.51
C ALA A 16 18.96 -11.81 1.23
N ILE A 17 19.42 -10.67 1.77
CA ILE A 17 20.71 -10.08 1.36
C ILE A 17 21.63 -9.67 2.52
N GLY A 18 21.25 -9.91 3.77
CA GLY A 18 22.01 -9.54 4.95
C GLY A 18 21.79 -8.08 5.38
N ALA A 19 21.83 -7.85 6.70
CA ALA A 19 21.53 -6.56 7.32
C ALA A 19 22.49 -5.45 6.87
N GLU A 20 23.75 -5.78 6.57
CA GLU A 20 24.77 -4.81 6.17
C GLU A 20 24.49 -4.14 4.80
N ARG A 21 23.59 -4.74 4.01
CA ARG A 21 23.20 -4.23 2.68
C ARG A 21 21.86 -3.51 2.70
N VAL A 22 21.16 -3.54 3.82
CA VAL A 22 19.83 -2.96 3.99
C VAL A 22 19.93 -1.66 4.77
N GLU A 23 19.15 -0.67 4.36
CA GLU A 23 18.93 0.54 5.16
C GLU A 23 17.43 0.83 5.26
N ALA A 24 16.99 1.29 6.43
CA ALA A 24 15.64 1.73 6.70
C ALA A 24 15.62 3.26 6.86
N VAL A 25 14.60 3.91 6.32
CA VAL A 25 14.41 5.36 6.43
C VAL A 25 12.99 5.62 6.94
N MET A 26 12.89 6.16 8.15
CA MET A 26 11.65 6.67 8.72
C MET A 26 11.49 8.14 8.34
N MET A 27 10.32 8.52 7.86
CA MET A 27 10.06 9.85 7.30
C MET A 27 8.79 10.46 7.89
N PRO A 28 8.86 10.93 9.16
CA PRO A 28 7.69 11.42 9.88
C PRO A 28 7.17 12.73 9.28
N SER A 29 5.86 12.91 9.34
CA SER A 29 5.18 14.19 9.15
C SER A 29 4.55 14.64 10.47
N ARG A 30 3.88 15.80 10.47
CA ARG A 30 3.10 16.29 11.61
C ARG A 30 1.97 15.37 12.09
N TYR A 31 1.58 14.36 11.31
CA TYR A 31 0.54 13.38 11.67
C TYR A 31 1.10 12.03 12.12
N THR A 32 2.41 11.82 12.01
CA THR A 32 3.03 10.55 12.35
C THR A 32 3.05 10.34 13.87
N ALA A 33 2.52 9.20 14.31
CA ALA A 33 2.45 8.90 15.74
C ALA A 33 3.83 8.52 16.30
N ASP A 34 4.09 8.89 17.56
CA ASP A 34 5.33 8.49 18.27
C ASP A 34 5.52 6.98 18.28
N MET A 35 4.43 6.23 18.44
CA MET A 35 4.46 4.76 18.45
C MET A 35 4.98 4.18 17.13
N SER A 36 4.65 4.80 15.98
CA SER A 36 5.11 4.37 14.65
C SER A 36 6.62 4.54 14.50
N GLN A 37 7.17 5.64 15.04
CA GLN A 37 8.61 5.90 15.06
C GLN A 37 9.34 4.91 15.98
N GLN A 38 8.79 4.68 17.17
CA GLN A 38 9.33 3.73 18.15
C GLN A 38 9.36 2.31 17.58
N ASP A 39 8.28 1.85 16.94
CA ASP A 39 8.19 0.50 16.36
C ASP A 39 9.15 0.34 15.18
N ALA A 40 9.23 1.33 14.29
CA ALA A 40 10.16 1.30 13.15
C ALA A 40 11.63 1.24 13.61
N ARG A 41 11.97 1.99 14.66
CA ARG A 41 13.32 1.95 15.24
C ARG A 41 13.59 0.62 15.94
N ALA A 42 12.64 0.12 16.73
CA ALA A 42 12.80 -1.15 17.44
C ALA A 42 13.06 -2.33 16.49
N GLU A 43 12.31 -2.40 15.38
CA GLU A 43 12.54 -3.42 14.35
C GLU A 43 13.90 -3.26 13.67
N ALA A 44 14.29 -2.03 13.32
CA ALA A 44 15.56 -1.77 12.67
C ALA A 44 16.76 -2.12 13.56
N ASP A 45 16.66 -1.82 14.86
CA ASP A 45 17.66 -2.17 15.87
C ASP A 45 17.73 -3.70 16.05
N ALA A 46 16.58 -4.40 16.11
CA ALA A 46 16.51 -5.85 16.21
C ALA A 46 17.12 -6.57 15.00
N LEU A 47 16.97 -6.00 13.80
CA LEU A 47 17.54 -6.52 12.56
C LEU A 47 18.97 -6.01 12.29
N ALA A 48 19.51 -5.12 13.14
CA ALA A 48 20.82 -4.50 12.98
C ALA A 48 21.05 -3.82 11.62
N VAL A 49 20.02 -3.17 11.08
CA VAL A 49 20.11 -2.42 9.81
C VAL A 49 20.47 -0.95 10.07
N ALA A 50 21.09 -0.31 9.09
CA ALA A 50 21.28 1.14 9.14
C ALA A 50 19.91 1.84 9.13
N TYR A 51 19.66 2.71 10.10
CA TYR A 51 18.38 3.40 10.25
C TYR A 51 18.56 4.92 10.25
N HIS A 52 17.73 5.61 9.48
CA HIS A 52 17.74 7.06 9.32
C HIS A 52 16.36 7.65 9.59
N GLU A 53 16.31 8.84 10.18
CA GLU A 53 15.08 9.63 10.34
C GLU A 53 15.21 10.92 9.53
N ILE A 54 14.29 11.11 8.59
CA ILE A 54 14.27 12.27 7.70
C ILE A 54 12.84 12.83 7.65
N PRO A 55 12.49 13.79 8.52
CA PRO A 55 11.16 14.40 8.52
C PRO A 55 10.83 15.06 7.19
N ILE A 56 9.55 14.98 6.79
CA ILE A 56 9.09 15.56 5.51
C ILE A 56 8.41 16.92 5.66
N GLU A 57 8.38 17.48 6.87
CA GLU A 57 7.62 18.69 7.17
C GLU A 57 8.07 19.88 6.31
N ALA A 58 9.38 20.09 6.16
CA ALA A 58 9.92 21.16 5.33
C ALA A 58 9.52 21.03 3.84
N PRO A 59 9.80 19.92 3.13
CA PRO A 59 9.37 19.79 1.74
C PRO A 59 7.85 19.81 1.59
N PHE A 60 7.09 19.24 2.53
CA PHE A 60 5.63 19.28 2.51
C PHE A 60 5.10 20.72 2.57
N SER A 61 5.56 21.50 3.55
CA SER A 61 5.18 22.91 3.69
C SER A 61 5.55 23.74 2.46
N SER A 62 6.72 23.50 1.85
CA SER A 62 7.09 24.18 0.61
C SER A 62 6.17 23.86 -0.57
N PHE A 63 5.70 22.61 -0.71
CA PHE A 63 4.72 22.28 -1.75
C PHE A 63 3.37 22.96 -1.51
N LEU A 64 2.91 23.03 -0.26
CA LEU A 64 1.68 23.74 0.08
C LEU A 64 1.79 25.23 -0.26
N GLU A 65 2.91 25.88 0.09
CA GLU A 65 3.15 27.30 -0.21
C GLU A 65 3.15 27.58 -1.72
N VAL A 66 3.82 26.73 -2.52
CA VAL A 66 3.87 26.89 -3.98
C VAL A 66 2.48 26.72 -4.61
N LEU A 67 1.61 25.90 -4.01
CA LEU A 67 0.28 25.60 -4.52
C LEU A 67 -0.82 26.51 -3.95
N ASP A 68 -0.54 27.29 -2.89
CA ASP A 68 -1.51 28.11 -2.15
C ASP A 68 -2.46 28.91 -3.06
N LYS A 69 -1.91 29.70 -3.98
CA LYS A 69 -2.71 30.49 -4.93
C LYS A 69 -3.53 29.64 -5.90
N THR A 70 -3.02 28.47 -6.27
CA THR A 70 -3.70 27.56 -7.21
C THR A 70 -4.85 26.84 -6.53
N PHE A 71 -4.74 26.58 -5.23
CA PHE A 71 -5.75 25.90 -4.41
C PHE A 71 -6.65 26.87 -3.63
N ALA A 72 -6.52 28.18 -3.86
CA ALA A 72 -7.29 29.20 -3.14
C ALA A 72 -8.81 28.94 -3.23
N GLY A 73 -9.45 28.83 -2.06
CA GLY A 73 -10.89 28.58 -1.93
C GLY A 73 -11.30 27.11 -2.06
N LEU A 74 -10.35 26.18 -2.12
CA LEU A 74 -10.59 24.74 -2.04
C LEU A 74 -10.27 24.23 -0.64
N GLU A 75 -11.10 23.32 -0.13
CA GLU A 75 -10.86 22.63 1.13
C GLU A 75 -9.80 21.53 0.96
N PRO A 76 -8.96 21.26 1.98
CA PRO A 76 -8.02 20.15 1.95
C PRO A 76 -8.72 18.80 1.72
N ASP A 77 -8.09 17.95 0.92
CA ASP A 77 -8.57 16.60 0.64
C ASP A 77 -7.40 15.60 0.50
N THR A 78 -7.64 14.46 -0.16
CA THR A 78 -6.59 13.46 -0.45
C THR A 78 -5.38 14.04 -1.19
N THR A 79 -5.48 15.23 -1.77
CA THR A 79 -4.39 15.93 -2.45
C THR A 79 -3.23 16.21 -1.50
N GLU A 80 -3.47 16.78 -0.33
CA GLU A 80 -2.45 17.09 0.68
C GLU A 80 -1.80 15.82 1.24
N GLU A 81 -2.60 14.76 1.45
CA GLU A 81 -2.11 13.43 1.82
C GLU A 81 -1.16 12.86 0.74
N ASN A 82 -1.56 12.96 -0.53
CA ASN A 82 -0.76 12.50 -1.66
C ASN A 82 0.54 13.30 -1.82
N ILE A 83 0.57 14.59 -1.49
CA ILE A 83 1.82 15.39 -1.50
C ILE A 83 2.81 14.81 -0.48
N GLN A 84 2.37 14.50 0.74
CA GLN A 84 3.23 13.87 1.75
C GLN A 84 3.84 12.55 1.26
N ALA A 85 3.01 11.68 0.65
CA ALA A 85 3.48 10.42 0.07
C ALA A 85 4.53 10.66 -1.04
N ARG A 86 4.33 11.66 -1.91
CA ARG A 86 5.29 12.01 -2.97
C ARG A 86 6.57 12.63 -2.44
N CYS A 87 6.54 13.44 -1.37
CA CYS A 87 7.74 13.93 -0.70
C CYS A 87 8.63 12.76 -0.28
N ARG A 88 8.03 11.73 0.35
CA ARG A 88 8.74 10.49 0.73
C ARG A 88 9.33 9.77 -0.48
N GLY A 89 8.55 9.61 -1.55
CA GLY A 89 9.01 9.02 -2.81
C GLY A 89 10.23 9.72 -3.40
N VAL A 90 10.22 11.06 -3.46
CA VAL A 90 11.34 11.87 -3.97
C VAL A 90 12.60 11.70 -3.10
N ILE A 91 12.47 11.76 -1.77
CA ILE A 91 13.59 11.58 -0.84
C ILE A 91 14.23 10.20 -1.01
N LEU A 92 13.42 9.13 -1.01
CA LEU A 92 13.91 7.76 -1.14
C LEU A 92 14.56 7.51 -2.50
N MET A 93 13.98 8.03 -3.59
CA MET A 93 14.59 7.92 -4.91
C MET A 93 15.90 8.72 -5.01
N ALA A 94 16.03 9.87 -4.33
CA ALA A 94 17.28 10.61 -4.26
C ALA A 94 18.36 9.82 -3.51
N ILE A 95 18.02 9.17 -2.39
CA ILE A 95 18.92 8.27 -1.64
C ILE A 95 19.35 7.09 -2.51
N SER A 96 18.38 6.42 -3.15
CA SER A 96 18.59 5.33 -4.11
C SER A 96 19.59 5.74 -5.20
N ASN A 97 19.39 6.88 -5.84
CA ASN A 97 20.27 7.40 -6.88
C ASN A 97 21.68 7.70 -6.37
N LYS A 98 21.80 8.31 -5.18
CA LYS A 98 23.10 8.71 -4.63
C LYS A 98 23.90 7.51 -4.12
N LYS A 99 23.24 6.56 -3.45
CA LYS A 99 23.86 5.37 -2.84
C LYS A 99 23.87 4.15 -3.77
N ARG A 100 23.27 4.24 -4.95
CA ARG A 100 23.12 3.16 -5.94
C ARG A 100 22.46 1.90 -5.36
N LYS A 101 21.43 2.11 -4.54
CA LYS A 101 20.63 1.03 -3.96
C LYS A 101 19.31 0.89 -4.70
N ILE A 102 18.70 -0.28 -4.65
CA ILE A 102 17.33 -0.45 -5.13
C ILE A 102 16.34 -0.04 -4.04
N LEU A 103 15.34 0.75 -4.41
CA LEU A 103 14.24 1.07 -3.50
C LEU A 103 13.17 -0.02 -3.55
N LEU A 104 12.86 -0.61 -2.38
CA LEU A 104 11.79 -1.57 -2.22
C LEU A 104 10.49 -0.86 -1.84
N THR A 105 9.43 -1.04 -2.64
CA THR A 105 8.09 -0.57 -2.28
C THR A 105 7.37 -1.60 -1.42
N THR A 106 6.45 -1.13 -0.58
CA THR A 106 5.82 -1.95 0.47
C THR A 106 4.32 -2.16 0.27
N GLY A 107 3.76 -1.75 -0.88
CA GLY A 107 2.34 -1.95 -1.16
C GLY A 107 1.98 -3.42 -1.36
N ASN A 108 0.95 -3.89 -0.66
CA ASN A 108 0.45 -5.26 -0.74
C ASN A 108 -0.60 -5.46 -1.84
N LYS A 109 -1.03 -6.70 -2.07
CA LYS A 109 -1.97 -7.04 -3.15
C LYS A 109 -3.34 -6.38 -2.94
N SER A 110 -3.81 -6.28 -1.71
CA SER A 110 -5.14 -5.77 -1.37
C SER A 110 -5.23 -4.28 -1.69
N GLU A 111 -4.25 -3.50 -1.25
CA GLU A 111 -4.11 -2.07 -1.52
C GLU A 111 -3.97 -1.79 -3.03
N MET A 112 -3.08 -2.52 -3.71
CA MET A 112 -2.87 -2.38 -5.15
C MET A 112 -4.12 -2.75 -5.96
N SER A 113 -4.94 -3.68 -5.46
CA SER A 113 -6.19 -4.09 -6.11
C SER A 113 -7.16 -2.93 -6.19
N VAL A 114 -7.42 -2.28 -5.07
CA VAL A 114 -8.40 -1.18 -4.98
C VAL A 114 -7.79 0.20 -5.25
N GLY A 115 -6.48 0.26 -5.47
CA GLY A 115 -5.73 1.48 -5.72
C GLY A 115 -5.62 2.39 -4.51
N TYR A 116 -5.62 1.81 -3.32
CA TYR A 116 -5.30 2.49 -2.06
C TYR A 116 -3.79 2.71 -1.98
N ALA A 117 -3.33 3.63 -2.84
CA ALA A 117 -1.93 3.86 -3.13
C ALA A 117 -1.76 5.21 -3.84
N THR A 118 -0.64 5.87 -3.59
CA THR A 118 -0.29 7.13 -4.23
C THR A 118 0.68 6.88 -5.37
N LEU A 119 0.26 7.20 -6.60
CA LEU A 119 1.19 7.20 -7.73
C LEU A 119 2.37 8.13 -7.43
N TYR A 120 3.57 7.56 -7.57
CA TYR A 120 4.86 8.21 -7.33
C TYR A 120 5.09 8.62 -5.86
N GLY A 121 4.22 8.18 -4.95
CA GLY A 121 4.43 8.22 -3.51
C GLY A 121 4.93 6.87 -3.01
N ASP A 122 4.09 6.14 -2.28
CA ASP A 122 4.37 4.76 -1.82
C ASP A 122 4.63 3.76 -2.96
N MET A 123 4.18 4.07 -4.18
CA MET A 123 4.47 3.28 -5.38
C MET A 123 5.85 3.57 -6.01
N ALA A 124 6.59 4.57 -5.54
CA ALA A 124 7.91 4.91 -6.08
C ALA A 124 8.95 3.88 -5.63
N GLY A 125 9.48 3.09 -6.57
CA GLY A 125 10.60 2.18 -6.29
C GLY A 125 10.99 1.31 -7.47
N GLY A 126 11.99 0.46 -7.27
CA GLY A 126 12.54 -0.44 -8.28
C GLY A 126 11.99 -1.86 -8.21
N PHE A 127 11.52 -2.30 -7.04
CA PHE A 127 10.99 -3.64 -6.84
C PHE A 127 9.95 -3.67 -5.71
N ALA A 128 8.93 -4.52 -5.84
CA ALA A 128 7.81 -4.63 -4.91
C ALA A 128 7.69 -6.08 -4.40
N PRO A 129 8.42 -6.44 -3.32
CA PRO A 129 8.53 -7.84 -2.86
C PRO A 129 7.18 -8.46 -2.49
N ILE A 130 6.28 -7.66 -1.92
CA ILE A 130 4.99 -8.10 -1.38
C ILE A 130 3.78 -7.69 -2.24
N LYS A 131 4.02 -7.29 -3.50
CA LYS A 131 2.97 -6.84 -4.44
C LYS A 131 1.83 -7.83 -4.65
N ASP A 132 2.12 -9.13 -4.53
CA ASP A 132 1.14 -10.21 -4.71
C ASP A 132 0.80 -10.93 -3.40
N VAL A 133 1.05 -10.29 -2.25
CA VAL A 133 0.69 -10.80 -0.92
C VAL A 133 -0.59 -10.09 -0.44
N PRO A 134 -1.72 -10.77 -0.22
CA PRO A 134 -2.91 -10.15 0.40
C PRO A 134 -2.63 -9.67 1.82
N LYS A 135 -3.33 -8.64 2.29
CA LYS A 135 -3.10 -8.03 3.62
C LYS A 135 -3.18 -9.05 4.75
N LEU A 136 -4.17 -9.94 4.76
CA LEU A 136 -4.29 -10.97 5.79
C LEU A 136 -3.10 -11.96 5.75
N LEU A 137 -2.55 -12.21 4.57
CA LEU A 137 -1.34 -13.02 4.44
C LEU A 137 -0.09 -12.26 4.91
N VAL A 138 -0.02 -10.93 4.75
CA VAL A 138 1.05 -10.10 5.33
C VAL A 138 1.13 -10.33 6.85
N TYR A 139 0.01 -10.20 7.57
CA TYR A 139 -0.04 -10.46 9.02
C TYR A 139 0.43 -11.87 9.37
N ARG A 140 -0.07 -12.90 8.67
CA ARG A 140 0.34 -14.29 8.90
C ARG A 140 1.82 -14.53 8.64
N LEU A 141 2.41 -13.85 7.65
CA LEU A 141 3.84 -13.96 7.33
C LEU A 141 4.70 -13.25 8.36
N CYS A 142 4.25 -12.12 8.92
CA CYS A 142 4.94 -11.47 10.04
C CYS A 142 4.97 -12.36 11.28
N GLU A 143 3.83 -12.95 11.65
CA GLU A 143 3.72 -13.91 12.76
C GLU A 143 4.64 -15.11 12.54
N TYR A 144 4.59 -15.69 11.33
CA TYR A 144 5.51 -16.76 10.95
C TYR A 144 6.97 -16.34 11.08
N ARG A 145 7.34 -15.15 10.57
CA ARG A 145 8.71 -14.66 10.64
C ARG A 145 9.17 -14.43 12.08
N ASN A 146 8.30 -13.95 12.96
CA ASN A 146 8.58 -13.80 14.38
C ASN A 146 8.74 -15.14 15.11
N SER A 147 8.06 -16.21 14.67
CA SER A 147 8.26 -17.56 15.23
C SER A 147 9.68 -18.11 14.98
N LEU A 148 10.39 -17.58 13.98
CA LEU A 148 11.79 -17.91 13.69
C LEU A 148 12.79 -17.00 14.41
N GLY A 149 12.30 -15.91 15.01
CA GLY A 149 13.09 -14.88 15.67
C GLY A 149 12.30 -13.58 15.71
N ALA A 150 11.89 -13.15 16.90
CA ALA A 150 11.01 -12.00 17.10
C ALA A 150 11.75 -10.70 16.78
N VAL A 151 11.49 -10.16 15.58
CA VAL A 151 12.11 -8.94 15.05
C VAL A 151 11.07 -7.86 14.76
N ILE A 152 9.85 -8.26 14.40
CA ILE A 152 8.73 -7.35 14.15
C ILE A 152 8.04 -7.08 15.49
N PRO A 153 7.95 -5.83 15.96
CA PRO A 153 7.31 -5.53 17.24
C PRO A 153 5.85 -5.96 17.27
N GLN A 154 5.41 -6.59 18.37
CA GLN A 154 4.05 -7.12 18.51
C GLN A 154 2.97 -6.05 18.28
N ARG A 155 3.22 -4.81 18.72
CA ARG A 155 2.31 -3.67 18.51
C ARG A 155 2.03 -3.37 17.03
N VAL A 156 2.95 -3.69 16.13
CA VAL A 156 2.76 -3.56 14.67
C VAL A 156 1.69 -4.52 14.15
N LEU A 157 1.50 -5.67 14.81
CA LEU A 157 0.54 -6.71 14.43
C LEU A 157 -0.84 -6.48 15.05
N GLU A 158 -0.90 -5.81 16.21
CA GLU A 158 -2.13 -5.62 16.97
C GLU A 158 -2.84 -4.29 16.66
N ARG A 159 -2.11 -3.29 16.18
CA ARG A 159 -2.69 -1.97 15.91
C ARG A 159 -3.47 -1.97 14.59
N PRO A 160 -4.54 -1.15 14.50
CA PRO A 160 -5.24 -0.93 13.24
C PRO A 160 -4.30 -0.36 12.17
N PRO A 161 -4.42 -0.78 10.90
CA PRO A 161 -3.63 -0.25 9.80
C PRO A 161 -4.01 1.22 9.49
N SER A 162 -2.98 2.03 9.22
CA SER A 162 -3.12 3.45 8.89
C SER A 162 -1.92 3.94 8.07
N ALA A 163 -2.17 4.87 7.16
CA ALA A 163 -1.14 5.61 6.42
C ALA A 163 -0.60 6.84 7.19
N GLU A 164 -1.27 7.27 8.27
CA GLU A 164 -0.92 8.43 9.09
C GLU A 164 -0.65 9.71 8.25
N LEU A 165 -1.52 10.00 7.28
CA LEU A 165 -1.44 11.18 6.41
C LEU A 165 -2.40 12.31 6.81
N ALA A 166 -3.34 12.02 7.70
CA ALA A 166 -4.31 12.95 8.27
C ALA A 166 -4.58 12.60 9.76
N PRO A 167 -5.14 13.53 10.56
CA PRO A 167 -5.47 13.27 11.96
C PRO A 167 -6.39 12.04 12.11
N ASP A 168 -6.04 11.15 13.04
CA ASP A 168 -6.82 9.95 13.42
C ASP A 168 -7.20 9.00 12.28
N GLN A 169 -6.50 9.08 11.14
CA GLN A 169 -6.78 8.30 9.93
C GLN A 169 -6.67 6.79 10.16
N LYS A 170 -7.61 6.02 9.59
CA LYS A 170 -7.57 4.56 9.48
C LYS A 170 -7.86 4.11 8.05
N ASP A 171 -7.31 2.97 7.63
CA ASP A 171 -7.62 2.41 6.30
C ASP A 171 -9.14 2.16 6.13
N GLU A 172 -9.79 1.71 7.19
CA GLU A 172 -11.23 1.39 7.27
C GLU A 172 -12.15 2.59 7.05
N ASP A 173 -11.64 3.83 7.16
CA ASP A 173 -12.40 5.04 6.82
C ASP A 173 -12.76 5.07 5.32
N SER A 174 -11.99 4.34 4.49
CA SER A 174 -12.12 4.31 3.04
C SER A 174 -12.33 2.91 2.46
N LEU A 175 -12.01 1.84 3.18
CA LEU A 175 -12.12 0.46 2.70
C LEU A 175 -12.97 -0.38 3.66
N PRO A 176 -13.67 -1.44 3.18
CA PRO A 176 -14.20 -2.44 4.10
C PRO A 176 -13.04 -3.12 4.86
N PRO A 177 -13.29 -3.72 6.03
CA PRO A 177 -12.28 -4.49 6.76
C PRO A 177 -11.59 -5.52 5.86
N TYR A 178 -10.30 -5.79 6.09
CA TYR A 178 -9.53 -6.68 5.23
C TYR A 178 -10.05 -8.13 5.26
N GLU A 179 -10.72 -8.54 6.34
CA GLU A 179 -11.45 -9.81 6.49
C GLU A 179 -12.60 -9.95 5.49
N VAL A 180 -13.15 -8.83 5.00
CA VAL A 180 -14.15 -8.79 3.94
C VAL A 180 -13.50 -8.53 2.58
N LEU A 181 -12.52 -7.62 2.53
CA LEU A 181 -11.87 -7.20 1.29
C LEU A 181 -11.07 -8.33 0.64
N ASP A 182 -10.21 -9.01 1.38
CA ASP A 182 -9.29 -10.01 0.81
C ASP A 182 -10.04 -11.21 0.20
N PRO A 183 -11.03 -11.84 0.87
CA PRO A 183 -11.81 -12.91 0.26
C PRO A 183 -12.59 -12.47 -0.97
N LEU A 184 -13.12 -11.24 -0.97
CA LEU A 184 -13.82 -10.67 -2.12
C LEU A 184 -12.86 -10.49 -3.30
N LEU A 185 -11.68 -9.93 -3.06
CA LEU A 185 -10.64 -9.74 -4.08
C LEU A 185 -10.13 -11.06 -4.63
N GLU A 186 -9.95 -12.09 -3.79
CA GLU A 186 -9.56 -13.43 -4.23
C GLU A 186 -10.60 -14.00 -5.22
N ARG A 187 -11.90 -13.90 -4.89
CA ARG A 187 -12.97 -14.37 -5.77
C ARG A 187 -13.03 -13.59 -7.09
N TYR A 188 -12.97 -12.26 -7.00
CA TYR A 188 -13.10 -11.39 -8.17
C TYR A 188 -11.88 -11.43 -9.10
N ILE A 189 -10.67 -11.51 -8.55
CA ILE A 189 -9.43 -11.43 -9.33
C ILE A 189 -8.90 -12.81 -9.65
N GLU A 190 -8.73 -13.67 -8.65
CA GLU A 190 -8.04 -14.94 -8.81
C GLU A 190 -8.94 -16.04 -9.36
N LYS A 191 -10.18 -16.13 -8.84
CA LYS A 191 -11.19 -17.10 -9.28
C LYS A 191 -12.02 -16.62 -10.47
N ASP A 192 -11.86 -15.36 -10.87
CA ASP A 192 -12.55 -14.76 -12.03
C ASP A 192 -14.08 -14.78 -11.92
N GLU A 193 -14.60 -14.75 -10.70
CA GLU A 193 -16.03 -14.79 -10.46
C GLU A 193 -16.69 -13.45 -10.82
N SER A 194 -17.90 -13.53 -11.37
CA SER A 194 -18.72 -12.36 -11.66
C SER A 194 -19.24 -11.71 -10.38
N VAL A 195 -19.67 -10.45 -10.48
CA VAL A 195 -20.27 -9.74 -9.34
C VAL A 195 -21.50 -10.48 -8.81
N GLU A 196 -22.31 -11.04 -9.69
CA GLU A 196 -23.50 -11.81 -9.34
C GLU A 196 -23.14 -13.09 -8.57
N GLN A 197 -22.07 -13.78 -8.98
CA GLN A 197 -21.59 -14.99 -8.29
C GLN A 197 -21.10 -14.66 -6.88
N ILE A 198 -20.39 -13.55 -6.71
CA ILE A 198 -19.87 -13.12 -5.40
C ILE A 198 -21.02 -12.68 -4.49
N ILE A 199 -22.03 -11.98 -5.02
CA ILE A 199 -23.24 -11.61 -4.26
C ILE A 199 -24.01 -12.87 -3.85
N ALA A 200 -24.18 -13.84 -4.75
CA ALA A 200 -24.84 -15.11 -4.45
C ALA A 200 -24.08 -15.93 -3.39
N ALA A 201 -22.77 -15.72 -3.25
CA ALA A 201 -21.95 -16.30 -2.19
C ALA A 201 -22.11 -15.62 -0.81
N GLY A 202 -22.98 -14.61 -0.70
CA GLY A 202 -23.36 -13.99 0.57
C GLY A 202 -22.65 -12.67 0.90
N PHE A 203 -21.88 -12.10 -0.04
CA PHE A 203 -21.27 -10.78 0.14
C PHE A 203 -22.29 -9.65 -0.10
N ASP A 204 -22.17 -8.56 0.65
CA ASP A 204 -23.02 -7.39 0.47
C ASP A 204 -22.90 -6.81 -0.95
N ALA A 205 -24.04 -6.62 -1.61
CA ALA A 205 -24.09 -6.19 -3.00
C ALA A 205 -23.50 -4.80 -3.24
N ALA A 206 -23.67 -3.87 -2.30
CA ALA A 206 -23.12 -2.53 -2.42
C ALA A 206 -21.59 -2.57 -2.30
N VAL A 207 -21.06 -3.37 -1.38
CA VAL A 207 -19.61 -3.59 -1.20
C VAL A 207 -19.01 -4.25 -2.44
N VAL A 208 -19.58 -5.36 -2.95
CA VAL A 208 -19.06 -6.04 -4.16
C VAL A 208 -19.01 -5.09 -5.36
N LYS A 209 -20.12 -4.40 -5.65
CA LYS A 209 -20.18 -3.45 -6.76
C LYS A 209 -19.19 -2.30 -6.60
N ARG A 210 -18.94 -1.83 -5.37
CA ARG A 210 -17.96 -0.78 -5.07
C ARG A 210 -16.54 -1.27 -5.31
N ILE A 211 -16.16 -2.43 -4.76
CA ILE A 211 -14.81 -2.99 -4.90
C ILE A 211 -14.50 -3.34 -6.34
N ALA A 212 -15.44 -3.96 -7.08
CA ALA A 212 -15.26 -4.25 -8.50
C ALA A 212 -14.96 -2.97 -9.32
N ARG A 213 -15.66 -1.86 -9.04
CA ARG A 213 -15.40 -0.55 -9.65
C ARG A 213 -14.02 -0.01 -9.30
N LEU A 214 -13.61 -0.08 -8.03
CA LEU A 214 -12.28 0.35 -7.60
C LEU A 214 -11.18 -0.46 -8.30
N VAL A 215 -11.36 -1.77 -8.41
CA VAL A 215 -10.42 -2.63 -9.14
C VAL A 215 -10.29 -2.18 -10.59
N LEU A 216 -11.39 -1.99 -11.31
CA LEU A 216 -11.35 -1.57 -12.71
C LEU A 216 -10.72 -0.18 -12.89
N ARG A 217 -11.15 0.81 -12.09
CA ARG A 217 -10.72 2.21 -12.20
C ARG A 217 -9.24 2.41 -11.92
N ASN A 218 -8.62 1.56 -11.09
CA ASN A 218 -7.22 1.72 -10.68
C ASN A 218 -6.21 0.95 -11.55
N GLU A 219 -6.62 0.45 -12.73
CA GLU A 219 -5.72 -0.22 -13.67
C GLU A 219 -4.52 0.65 -14.08
N TYR A 220 -4.75 1.95 -14.29
CA TYR A 220 -3.69 2.90 -14.64
C TYR A 220 -2.57 3.01 -13.59
N LYS A 221 -2.90 2.85 -12.29
CA LYS A 221 -1.90 2.84 -11.22
C LYS A 221 -1.05 1.58 -11.31
N ARG A 222 -1.70 0.41 -11.41
CA ARG A 222 -1.02 -0.89 -11.44
C ARG A 222 -0.09 -1.08 -12.63
N ARG A 223 -0.39 -0.44 -13.77
CA ARG A 223 0.46 -0.43 -14.97
C ARG A 223 1.80 0.28 -14.75
N GLN A 224 1.90 1.14 -13.73
CA GLN A 224 3.10 1.89 -13.37
C GLN A 224 3.76 1.36 -12.10
N ALA A 225 3.16 0.36 -11.44
CA ALA A 225 3.72 -0.23 -10.24
C ALA A 225 5.03 -0.98 -10.58
N PRO A 226 6.02 -0.97 -9.67
CA PRO A 226 7.27 -1.71 -9.87
C PRO A 226 7.04 -3.20 -10.12
N PRO A 227 8.00 -3.91 -10.74
CA PRO A 227 7.96 -5.36 -10.82
C PRO A 227 7.95 -5.97 -9.42
N GLY A 228 7.30 -7.13 -9.27
CA GLY A 228 7.20 -7.84 -8.00
C GLY A 228 7.10 -9.34 -8.21
N VAL A 229 7.11 -10.09 -7.11
CA VAL A 229 6.99 -11.56 -7.13
C VAL A 229 5.52 -11.96 -7.21
N ARG A 230 5.21 -12.96 -8.05
CA ARG A 230 3.91 -13.63 -8.04
C ARG A 230 3.96 -14.80 -7.06
N ILE A 231 3.00 -14.87 -6.15
CA ILE A 231 2.84 -16.00 -5.22
C ILE A 231 1.43 -16.61 -5.27
N THR A 232 0.50 -15.96 -5.98
CA THR A 232 -0.90 -16.39 -6.09
C THR A 232 -1.22 -16.98 -7.47
N GLN A 233 -2.44 -17.52 -7.63
CA GLN A 233 -2.87 -18.08 -8.91
C GLN A 233 -2.98 -17.01 -10.00
N ARG A 234 -3.38 -15.77 -9.65
CA ARG A 234 -3.47 -14.66 -10.60
C ARG A 234 -2.94 -13.36 -10.00
N ALA A 235 -1.77 -12.92 -10.48
CA ALA A 235 -1.15 -11.66 -10.10
C ALA A 235 -1.50 -10.52 -11.07
N PHE A 236 -1.36 -9.27 -10.60
CA PHE A 236 -1.44 -8.10 -11.48
C PHE A 236 -0.19 -7.99 -12.35
N GLY A 237 -0.37 -8.08 -13.68
CA GLY A 237 0.72 -8.06 -14.65
C GLY A 237 0.42 -8.98 -15.84
N ARG A 238 1.29 -9.98 -16.07
CA ARG A 238 1.16 -10.87 -17.23
C ARG A 238 -0.11 -11.73 -17.19
N ASP A 239 -0.58 -12.09 -16.00
CA ASP A 239 -1.72 -13.00 -15.80
C ASP A 239 -3.08 -12.28 -15.83
N ARG A 240 -3.11 -10.95 -15.64
CA ARG A 240 -4.34 -10.14 -15.70
C ARG A 240 -4.12 -8.91 -16.59
N ARG A 241 -4.55 -8.98 -17.84
CA ARG A 241 -4.35 -7.94 -18.86
C ARG A 241 -5.66 -7.22 -19.17
N TYR A 242 -5.91 -6.12 -18.48
CA TYR A 242 -7.12 -5.30 -18.68
C TYR A 242 -6.78 -3.97 -19.37
N PRO A 243 -7.69 -3.42 -20.18
CA PRO A 243 -7.51 -2.09 -20.74
C PRO A 243 -7.59 -1.02 -19.64
N ILE A 244 -6.81 0.06 -19.79
CA ILE A 244 -6.93 1.24 -18.91
C ILE A 244 -8.24 1.96 -19.23
N THR A 245 -8.48 2.28 -20.50
CA THR A 245 -9.73 2.87 -20.98
C THR A 245 -10.75 1.76 -21.20
N SER A 246 -11.71 1.65 -20.28
CA SER A 246 -12.77 0.64 -20.36
C SER A 246 -14.12 1.26 -20.04
N GLY A 247 -15.08 1.08 -20.96
CA GLY A 247 -16.50 1.37 -20.73
C GLY A 247 -17.25 0.20 -20.10
N TYR A 248 -16.57 -0.91 -19.80
CA TYR A 248 -17.16 -2.06 -19.11
C TYR A 248 -17.49 -1.68 -17.67
N GLN A 249 -18.69 -1.11 -17.46
CA GLN A 249 -19.24 -0.72 -16.17
C GLN A 249 -20.58 -1.42 -15.88
N ASN A 250 -20.98 -2.42 -16.67
CA ASN A 250 -22.23 -3.15 -16.51
C ASN A 250 -22.20 -4.00 -15.23
N LEU A 251 -22.44 -3.33 -14.09
CA LEU A 251 -22.84 -3.93 -12.80
C LEU A 251 -24.38 -4.00 -12.68
N HIS A 252 -25.06 -3.81 -13.82
CA HIS A 252 -26.48 -3.95 -14.05
C HIS A 252 -26.65 -4.59 -15.44
N HIS A 253 -27.03 -5.86 -15.47
CA HIS A 253 -28.00 -6.33 -16.46
C HIS A 253 -29.37 -5.91 -15.91
N ASP A 254 -29.73 -4.64 -16.10
CA ASP A 254 -31.15 -4.35 -16.26
C ASP A 254 -31.45 -4.70 -17.71
N SER A 255 -32.19 -5.79 -17.85
CA SER A 255 -32.75 -6.26 -19.09
C SER A 255 -33.73 -5.23 -19.63
N ASP A 256 -33.25 -4.26 -20.39
CA ASP A 256 -34.07 -3.44 -21.28
C ASP A 256 -33.20 -2.98 -22.47
N PHE A 257 -32.98 -3.91 -23.40
CA PHE A 257 -32.71 -3.59 -24.79
C PHE A 257 -33.71 -4.36 -25.63
N PHE A 258 -34.85 -3.72 -25.89
CA PHE A 258 -35.65 -3.88 -27.09
C PHE A 258 -35.67 -2.55 -27.84
#